data_AF-A0A971YMV1-F1
#
_entry.id   AF-A0A971YMV1-F1
#
_cell.length_a   1.000
_cell.length_b   1.000
_cell.length_c   1.000
_cell.angle_alpha   90.00
_cell.angle_beta   90.00
_cell.angle_gamma   90.00
#
_symmetry.space_group_name_H-M   'P 1'
#
loop_
_entity.id
_entity.type
_entity.pdbx_description
1 polymer ?
#
loop_
_entity_poly.entity_id
_entity_poly.type
_entity_poly.pdbx_seq_one_letter_code
_entity_poly.pdbx_strand_id
1 'polypeptide(L)' 'MRVLALGDIVGKPGRIAVRQLVPHLRKELNADLVIANGENAAGGFGLTPQLA' A
#
# COMPACT_ATOMS: atom_id res chain seq x y z
N MET A 1 5.85 -16.88 -9.44
CA MET A 1 5.15 -15.59 -9.24
C MET A 1 5.17 -15.25 -7.75
N ARG A 2 5.73 -14.12 -7.36
CA ARG A 2 5.85 -13.64 -5.97
C ARG A 2 4.89 -12.48 -5.74
N VAL A 3 4.09 -12.56 -4.67
CA VAL A 3 3.11 -11.54 -4.30
C VAL A 3 3.55 -10.89 -2.99
N LEU A 4 3.64 -9.56 -2.98
CA LEU A 4 3.79 -8.77 -1.76
C LEU A 4 2.41 -8.30 -1.31
N ALA A 5 1.93 -8.85 -0.20
CA ALA A 5 0.66 -8.44 0.42
C ALA A 5 0.93 -7.49 1.59
N LEU A 6 0.34 -6.31 1.54
CA LEU A 6 0.38 -5.31 2.60
C LEU A 6 -0.94 -5.35 3.37
N GLY A 7 -0.86 -5.18 4.69
CA GLY A 7 -2.04 -4.94 5.51
C GLY A 7 -2.64 -3.56 5.24
N ASP A 8 -3.45 -3.09 6.19
CA ASP A 8 -4.19 -1.84 6.08
C ASP A 8 -3.31 -0.61 5.87
N ILE A 9 -3.63 0.15 4.82
CA ILE A 9 -3.10 1.48 4.61
C ILE A 9 -3.94 2.45 5.43
N VAL A 10 -3.42 2.90 6.56
CA VAL A 10 -4.16 3.80 7.47
C VAL A 10 -3.75 5.27 7.28
N GLY A 11 -4.67 6.07 6.76
CA GLY A 11 -4.56 7.52 6.66
C GLY A 11 -3.32 8.04 5.92
N LYS A 12 -2.95 9.30 6.17
CA LYS A 12 -1.77 9.93 5.56
C LYS A 12 -0.46 9.19 5.88
N PRO A 13 -0.20 8.73 7.12
CA PRO A 13 1.05 8.02 7.43
C PRO A 13 1.20 6.72 6.64
N GLY A 14 0.14 5.90 6.55
CA GLY A 14 0.17 4.66 5.77
C GLY A 14 0.45 4.91 4.29
N ARG A 15 -0.21 5.93 3.69
CA ARG A 15 0.03 6.29 2.29
C ARG A 15 1.46 6.75 2.03
N ILE A 16 2.07 7.49 2.96
CA ILE A 16 3.47 7.91 2.86
C ILE A 16 4.41 6.70 2.93
N ALA A 17 4.19 5.80 3.90
CA ALA A 17 4.99 4.59 4.06
C ALA A 17 4.93 3.71 2.80
N VAL A 18 3.75 3.51 2.23
CA VAL A 18 3.56 2.78 0.97
C VAL A 18 4.36 3.43 -0.16
N ARG A 19 4.23 4.75 -0.34
CA ARG A 19 4.94 5.49 -1.40
C ARG A 19 6.46 5.39 -1.28
N GLN A 20 6.99 5.36 -0.07
CA GLN A 20 8.43 5.37 0.18
C GLN A 20 9.06 3.97 0.16
N LEU A 21 8.38 2.97 0.73
CA LEU A 21 8.98 1.66 1.03
C LEU A 21 8.68 0.60 -0.03
N VAL A 22 7.45 0.59 -0.58
CA VAL A 22 6.99 -0.47 -1.48
C VAL A 22 7.82 -0.57 -2.76
N PRO A 23 8.27 0.52 -3.41
CA PRO A 23 9.15 0.40 -4.58
C PRO A 23 10.47 -0.30 -4.28
N HIS A 24 11.01 -0.15 -3.06
CA HIS A 24 12.24 -0.82 -2.64
C HIS A 24 11.96 -2.29 -2.32
N LEU A 25 10.93 -2.57 -1.51
CA LEU A 25 10.52 -3.93 -1.14
C LEU A 25 10.16 -4.78 -2.36
N ARG A 26 9.49 -4.19 -3.36
CA ARG A 26 9.19 -4.89 -4.63
C ARG A 26 10.47 -5.38 -5.32
N LYS A 27 11.51 -4.54 -5.37
CA LYS A 27 12.80 -4.89 -5.99
C LYS A 27 13.55 -5.94 -5.17
N GLU A 28 13.66 -5.71 -3.86
CA GLU A 28 14.37 -6.59 -2.93
C GLU A 28 13.78 -8.00 -2.90
N LEU A 29 12.45 -8.09 -2.79
CA LEU A 29 11.74 -9.36 -2.70
C LEU A 29 11.49 -10.00 -4.08
N ASN A 30 11.79 -9.27 -5.16
CA ASN A 30 11.43 -9.62 -6.54
C ASN A 30 9.93 -9.92 -6.68
N ALA A 31 9.09 -9.01 -6.17
CA ALA A 31 7.64 -9.17 -6.22
C ALA A 31 7.09 -8.83 -7.62
N ASP A 32 6.32 -9.76 -8.17
CA ASP A 32 5.64 -9.64 -9.46
C ASP A 32 4.32 -8.86 -9.33
N LEU A 33 3.67 -8.97 -8.17
CA LEU A 33 2.42 -8.29 -7.83
C LEU A 33 2.49 -7.72 -6.40
N VAL A 34 1.90 -6.53 -6.21
CA VAL A 34 1.71 -5.93 -4.89
C VAL A 34 0.21 -5.71 -4.67
N ILE A 35 -0.31 -6.19 -3.54
CA ILE A 35 -1.69 -5.97 -3.10
C ILE A 35 -1.69 -5.33 -1.72
N ALA A 36 -2.71 -4.53 -1.42
CA ALA A 36 -2.86 -3.86 -0.12
C ALA A 36 -4.34 -3.67 0.24
N ASN A 37 -4.65 -3.68 1.53
CA ASN A 37 -5.98 -3.27 2.00
C ASN A 37 -6.05 -1.74 2.12
N GLY A 38 -6.93 -1.11 1.34
CA GLY A 38 -7.11 0.34 1.30
C GLY A 38 -8.25 0.88 2.17
N GLU A 39 -8.96 0.04 2.95
CA GLU A 39 -10.20 0.43 3.61
C GLU A 39 -10.07 1.58 4.61
N ASN A 40 -8.85 1.89 5.07
CA ASN A 40 -8.55 2.96 6.03
C ASN A 40 -7.72 4.10 5.42
N ALA A 41 -7.58 4.12 4.08
CA ALA A 41 -6.66 5.02 3.41
C ALA A 41 -7.12 6.49 3.47
N ALA A 42 -8.42 6.77 3.48
CA ALA A 42 -8.97 8.13 3.50
C ALA A 42 -9.12 8.68 4.94
N GLY A 43 -8.00 9.04 5.56
CA GLY A 43 -8.04 9.66 6.89
C GLY A 43 -8.46 8.71 8.03
N GLY A 44 -8.35 7.40 7.81
CA GLY A 44 -8.68 6.37 8.80
C GLY A 44 -10.02 5.66 8.56
N PHE A 45 -10.79 6.04 7.53
CA PHE A 45 -12.01 5.33 7.14
C PHE A 45 -12.33 5.54 5.65
N GLY A 46 -12.50 4.43 4.93
CA GLY A 46 -12.79 4.38 3.50
C GLY A 46 -11.59 4.64 2.58
N LEU A 47 -11.89 4.66 1.28
CA LEU A 47 -11.00 5.01 0.18
C LEU A 47 -11.75 6.00 -0.71
N THR A 48 -11.12 7.12 -1.11
CA THR A 48 -11.73 8.08 -2.04
C THR A 48 -11.21 7.86 -3.45
N PRO A 49 -11.95 8.26 -4.51
CA PRO A 49 -11.49 8.10 -5.90
C PRO A 49 -10.15 8.78 -6.19
N GLN A 50 -9.81 9.86 -5.47
CA GLN A 50 -8.52 10.53 -5.59
C GLN A 50 -7.35 9.71 -5.03
N LEU A 51 -7.64 8.66 -4.26
CA LEU A 51 -6.66 7.78 -3.61
C LEU A 51 -6.62 6.37 -4.21
N ALA A 52 -7.56 6.03 -5.10
CA ALA A 52 -7.62 4.75 -5.83
C ALA A 52 -6.75 4.81 -7.09
#